data_AF-A0A822FCF0-F1
#
_entry.id   AF-A0A822FCF0-F1
#
_cell.length_a   1.000
_cell.length_b   1.000
_cell.length_c   1.000
_cell.angle_alpha   90.00
_cell.angle_beta   90.00
_cell.angle_gamma   90.00
#
_symmetry.space_group_name_H-M   'P 1'
#
loop_
_entity.id
_entity.type
_entity.pdbx_description
1 polymer ?
#
loop_
_entity_poly.entity_id
_entity_poly.type
_entity_poly.pdbx_seq_one_letter_code
_entity_poly.pdbx_strand_id
1 'polypeptide(L)'
;LQLSRKVEPLDYTSFAAKIPSNSSPITNVNITNHCCSLLGATSYGEIYNLHANVVEKNLENCEQRTCQKIAIELATMFSAAIDSAKTGYVIDRKRLSQIRKTYGTIYPDFLMKNNSYESQSIVGKLYRQAIEYRNTNPERFRNQDMDLHANTYNNVRIFKISL
;
A
#
# COMPACT_ATOMS: atom_id res chain seq x y z
N LEU A 1 -44.62 -3.56 -6.25
CA LEU A 1 -43.39 -3.36 -7.06
C LEU A 1 -43.53 -4.18 -8.34
N GLN A 2 -43.92 -3.55 -9.44
CA GLN A 2 -43.93 -4.21 -10.77
C GLN A 2 -42.56 -4.00 -11.42
N LEU A 3 -41.87 -5.08 -11.76
CA LEU A 3 -40.65 -5.05 -12.56
C LEU A 3 -41.04 -4.69 -13.99
N SER A 4 -40.87 -3.42 -14.36
CA SER A 4 -41.38 -2.82 -15.61
C SER A 4 -40.47 -3.00 -16.82
N ARG A 5 -39.33 -3.70 -16.69
CA ARG A 5 -38.43 -3.94 -17.82
C ARG A 5 -37.78 -5.31 -17.72
N LYS A 6 -38.22 -6.21 -18.61
CA LYS A 6 -37.50 -7.45 -18.91
C LYS A 6 -36.38 -7.06 -19.87
N VAL A 7 -35.14 -7.06 -19.38
CA VAL A 7 -33.97 -6.85 -20.25
C VAL A 7 -33.59 -8.21 -20.79
N GLU A 8 -33.56 -8.35 -22.12
CA GLU A 8 -33.09 -9.57 -22.76
C GLU A 8 -31.65 -9.87 -22.30
N PRO A 9 -31.31 -11.14 -22.02
CA PRO A 9 -29.95 -11.53 -21.67
C PRO A 9 -28.96 -11.02 -22.72
N LEU A 10 -27.82 -10.50 -22.29
CA LEU A 10 -26.75 -10.14 -23.22
C LEU A 10 -26.35 -11.37 -24.04
N ASP A 11 -26.38 -11.24 -25.36
CA ASP A 11 -25.93 -12.28 -26.28
C ASP A 11 -24.39 -12.28 -26.36
N TYR A 12 -23.79 -13.24 -25.66
CA TYR A 12 -22.34 -13.41 -25.62
C TYR A 12 -21.78 -14.19 -26.83
N THR A 13 -22.62 -14.69 -27.75
CA THR A 13 -22.15 -15.50 -28.90
C THR A 13 -21.24 -14.70 -29.84
N SER A 14 -21.46 -13.39 -29.93
CA SER A 14 -20.64 -12.46 -30.74
C SER A 14 -19.21 -12.26 -30.20
N PHE A 15 -18.94 -12.60 -28.94
CA PHE A 15 -17.60 -12.50 -28.36
C PHE A 15 -16.72 -13.68 -28.75
N ALA A 16 -17.30 -14.87 -28.98
CA ALA A 16 -16.56 -16.04 -29.43
C ALA A 16 -15.87 -15.79 -30.79
N ALA A 17 -16.51 -15.00 -31.67
CA ALA A 17 -15.94 -14.60 -32.95
C ALA A 17 -14.81 -13.57 -32.85
N LYS A 18 -14.62 -12.91 -31.70
CA LYS A 18 -13.56 -11.92 -31.45
C LYS A 18 -12.34 -12.51 -30.74
N ILE A 19 -12.44 -13.76 -30.30
CA ILE A 19 -11.31 -14.47 -29.71
C ILE A 19 -10.37 -14.84 -30.86
N PRO A 20 -9.10 -14.36 -30.87
CA PRO A 20 -8.16 -14.72 -31.91
C PRO A 20 -8.06 -16.24 -32.03
N SER A 21 -8.10 -16.79 -33.24
CA SER A 21 -8.07 -18.25 -33.47
C SER A 21 -6.86 -18.97 -32.85
N ASN A 22 -5.83 -18.21 -32.45
CA ASN A 22 -4.60 -18.71 -31.84
C ASN A 22 -4.52 -18.48 -30.32
N SER A 23 -5.58 -17.98 -29.67
CA SER A 23 -5.56 -17.80 -28.22
C SER A 23 -5.76 -19.14 -27.52
N SER A 24 -4.89 -19.48 -26.58
CA SER A 24 -5.05 -20.66 -25.74
C SER A 24 -6.34 -20.56 -24.90
N PRO A 25 -7.08 -21.67 -24.69
CA PRO A 25 -8.23 -21.67 -23.80
C PRO A 25 -7.81 -21.22 -22.40
N ILE A 26 -8.60 -20.37 -21.75
CA ILE A 26 -8.40 -20.06 -20.33
C ILE A 26 -8.71 -21.33 -19.53
N THR A 27 -7.68 -21.88 -18.90
CA THR A 27 -7.82 -23.06 -18.04
C THR A 27 -7.99 -22.66 -16.57
N ASN A 28 -8.52 -23.57 -15.75
CA ASN A 28 -8.53 -23.41 -14.29
C ASN A 28 -7.12 -23.16 -13.74
N VAL A 29 -6.07 -23.71 -14.37
CA VAL A 29 -4.68 -23.44 -14.00
C VAL A 29 -4.30 -21.98 -14.26
N ASN A 30 -4.73 -21.39 -15.38
CA ASN A 30 -4.49 -19.97 -15.66
C ASN A 30 -5.16 -19.07 -14.61
N ILE A 31 -6.41 -19.40 -14.23
CA ILE A 31 -7.16 -18.66 -13.21
C ILE A 31 -6.47 -18.78 -11.85
N THR A 32 -6.12 -20.00 -11.43
CA THR A 32 -5.42 -20.24 -10.16
C THR A 32 -4.09 -19.50 -10.11
N ASN A 33 -3.27 -19.57 -11.16
CA ASN A 33 -1.99 -18.87 -11.21
C ASN A 33 -2.15 -17.35 -11.14
N HIS A 34 -3.19 -16.80 -11.79
CA HIS A 34 -3.50 -15.38 -11.71
C HIS A 34 -3.98 -14.97 -10.31
N CYS A 35 -4.86 -15.76 -9.68
CA CYS A 35 -5.28 -15.49 -8.30
C CYS A 35 -4.11 -15.58 -7.31
N CYS A 36 -3.23 -16.58 -7.46
CA CYS A 36 -2.03 -16.71 -6.66
C CYS A 36 -1.05 -15.55 -6.86
N SER A 37 -0.91 -15.03 -8.08
CA SER A 37 -0.06 -13.85 -8.33
C SER A 37 -0.63 -12.60 -7.67
N LEU A 38 -1.95 -12.40 -7.69
CA LEU A 38 -2.61 -11.29 -6.99
C LEU A 38 -2.40 -11.34 -5.47
N LEU A 39 -2.51 -12.53 -4.87
CA LEU A 39 -2.27 -12.72 -3.43
C LEU A 39 -0.80 -12.54 -3.04
N GLY A 40 0.14 -12.84 -3.94
CA GLY A 40 1.58 -12.67 -3.72
C GLY A 40 2.14 -11.28 -4.03
N ALA A 41 1.41 -10.44 -4.78
CA ALA A 41 1.92 -9.21 -5.40
C ALA A 41 1.86 -7.96 -4.53
N THR A 42 1.09 -7.92 -3.45
CA THR A 42 0.91 -6.67 -2.70
C THR A 42 2.04 -6.42 -1.69
N SER A 43 3.23 -6.10 -2.20
CA SER A 43 4.36 -5.56 -1.43
C SER A 43 4.54 -4.06 -1.57
N TYR A 44 3.75 -3.39 -2.42
CA TYR A 44 3.91 -1.96 -2.69
C TYR A 44 3.83 -1.13 -1.39
N GLY A 45 2.93 -1.48 -0.46
CA GLY A 45 2.82 -0.80 0.84
C GLY A 45 4.07 -0.99 1.71
N GLU A 46 4.65 -2.19 1.72
CA GLU A 46 5.91 -2.47 2.42
C GLU A 46 7.08 -1.67 1.82
N ILE A 47 7.19 -1.66 0.48
CA ILE A 47 8.23 -0.92 -0.24
C ILE A 47 8.09 0.59 0.01
N TYR A 48 6.88 1.13 -0.02
CA TYR A 48 6.61 2.54 0.25
C TYR A 48 7.02 2.94 1.67
N ASN A 49 6.58 2.17 2.67
CA ASN A 49 6.91 2.44 4.07
C ASN A 49 8.42 2.39 4.31
N LEU A 50 9.11 1.43 3.69
CA LEU A 50 10.55 1.31 3.76
C LEU A 50 11.27 2.47 3.05
N HIS A 51 10.78 2.89 1.89
CA HIS A 51 11.30 4.04 1.16
C HIS A 51 11.20 5.32 1.99
N ALA A 52 10.00 5.60 2.54
CA ALA A 52 9.78 6.75 3.41
C ALA A 52 10.74 6.74 4.62
N ASN A 53 10.97 5.55 5.20
CA ASN A 53 11.90 5.38 6.30
C ASN A 53 13.36 5.69 5.92
N VAL A 54 13.84 5.13 4.80
CA VAL A 54 15.21 5.38 4.32
C VAL A 54 15.42 6.87 4.01
N VAL A 55 14.44 7.53 3.39
CA VAL A 55 14.54 8.94 3.03
C VAL A 55 14.57 9.84 4.25
N GLU A 56 13.72 9.59 5.25
CA GLU A 56 13.66 10.40 6.47
C GLU A 56 14.87 10.20 7.38
N LYS A 57 15.46 9.00 7.40
CA LYS A 57 16.64 8.69 8.23
C LYS A 57 17.98 9.13 7.65
N ASN A 58 17.99 9.68 6.44
CA ASN A 58 19.20 10.23 5.79
C ASN A 58 19.93 11.34 6.58
N LEU A 59 19.40 11.76 7.73
CA LEU A 59 20.04 12.75 8.58
C LEU A 59 20.98 12.17 9.65
N GLU A 60 20.90 10.88 10.02
CA GLU A 60 21.58 10.42 11.25
C GLU A 60 22.48 9.18 11.12
N ASN A 61 22.25 8.24 10.19
CA ASN A 61 22.85 6.88 10.34
C ASN A 61 23.45 6.25 9.05
N CYS A 62 23.54 6.98 7.94
CA CYS A 62 23.95 6.41 6.66
C CYS A 62 24.72 7.42 5.82
N GLU A 63 25.78 6.99 5.14
CA GLU A 63 26.43 7.82 4.13
C GLU A 63 25.39 8.25 3.09
N GLN A 64 25.22 9.57 2.88
CA GLN A 64 24.19 10.14 1.99
C GLN A 64 24.12 9.46 0.63
N ARG A 65 25.28 9.10 0.04
CA ARG A 65 25.35 8.41 -1.25
C ARG A 65 24.76 6.99 -1.22
N THR A 66 24.97 6.25 -0.13
CA THR A 66 24.46 4.88 0.02
C THR A 66 22.95 4.89 0.17
N CYS A 67 22.42 5.76 1.03
CA CYS A 67 20.99 5.81 1.23
C CYS A 67 20.23 6.47 0.07
N GLN A 68 20.85 7.38 -0.68
CA GLN A 68 20.30 7.85 -1.96
C GLN A 68 20.14 6.69 -2.95
N LYS A 69 21.14 5.81 -3.07
CA LYS A 69 21.05 4.63 -3.94
C LYS A 69 19.94 3.68 -3.51
N ILE A 70 19.82 3.41 -2.20
CA ILE A 70 18.76 2.55 -1.66
C ILE A 70 17.38 3.18 -1.86
N ALA A 71 17.24 4.50 -1.69
CA ALA A 71 15.98 5.20 -1.96
C ALA A 71 15.59 5.08 -3.44
N ILE A 72 16.53 5.30 -4.36
CA ILE A 72 16.29 5.12 -5.81
C ILE A 72 15.90 3.66 -6.12
N GLU A 73 16.58 2.69 -5.52
CA GLU A 73 16.27 1.27 -5.67
C GLU A 73 14.85 0.96 -5.21
N LEU A 74 14.46 1.42 -4.02
CA LEU A 74 13.10 1.24 -3.48
C LEU A 74 12.03 1.96 -4.31
N ALA A 75 12.31 3.16 -4.83
CA ALA A 75 11.39 3.88 -5.71
C ALA A 75 11.17 3.12 -7.04
N THR A 76 12.24 2.53 -7.58
CA THR A 76 12.17 1.68 -8.77
C THR A 76 11.34 0.42 -8.51
N MET A 77 11.58 -0.26 -7.39
CA MET A 77 10.77 -1.42 -6.96
C MET A 77 9.31 -1.05 -6.74
N PHE A 78 9.03 0.12 -6.17
CA PHE A 78 7.66 0.59 -5.92
C PHE A 78 6.90 0.82 -7.23
N SER A 79 7.53 1.50 -8.19
CA SER A 79 6.97 1.71 -9.53
C SER A 79 6.61 0.37 -10.21
N ALA A 80 7.54 -0.60 -10.17
CA ALA A 80 7.29 -1.93 -10.69
C ALA A 80 6.19 -2.70 -9.93
N ALA A 81 6.07 -2.47 -8.61
CA ALA A 81 5.09 -3.17 -7.77
C ALA A 81 3.66 -2.71 -8.05
N ILE A 82 3.44 -1.42 -8.33
CA ILE A 82 2.12 -0.89 -8.73
C ILE A 82 1.62 -1.61 -9.99
N ASP A 83 2.53 -1.84 -10.94
CA ASP A 83 2.21 -2.42 -12.23
C ASP A 83 2.37 -3.94 -12.28
N SER A 84 2.76 -4.57 -11.17
CA SER A 84 3.03 -6.02 -11.12
C SER A 84 1.81 -6.87 -11.51
N ALA A 85 0.61 -6.47 -11.06
CA ALA A 85 -0.63 -7.20 -11.33
C ALA A 85 -1.00 -7.24 -12.83
N LYS A 86 -0.64 -6.20 -13.59
CA LYS A 86 -0.93 -6.10 -15.04
C LYS A 86 0.22 -6.58 -15.92
N THR A 87 1.46 -6.48 -15.44
CA THR A 87 2.68 -6.82 -16.21
C THR A 87 3.21 -8.22 -15.91
N GLY A 88 2.76 -8.85 -14.82
CA GLY A 88 3.34 -10.10 -14.34
C GLY A 88 4.74 -9.93 -13.76
N TYR A 89 5.22 -8.70 -13.58
CA TYR A 89 6.53 -8.43 -13.01
C TYR A 89 6.60 -8.90 -11.56
N VAL A 90 7.63 -9.68 -11.23
CA VAL A 90 7.84 -10.21 -9.88
C VAL A 90 8.90 -9.37 -9.17
N ILE A 91 8.52 -8.76 -8.05
CA ILE A 91 9.45 -8.04 -7.19
C ILE A 91 10.44 -9.01 -6.55
N ASP A 92 11.73 -8.65 -6.54
CA ASP A 92 12.75 -9.40 -5.80
C ASP A 92 12.53 -9.29 -4.28
N ARG A 93 11.82 -10.29 -3.75
CA ARG A 93 11.52 -10.41 -2.32
C ARG A 93 12.77 -10.64 -1.47
N LYS A 94 13.82 -11.28 -2.00
CA LYS A 94 15.06 -11.53 -1.25
C LYS A 94 15.79 -10.22 -1.03
N ARG A 95 15.92 -9.41 -2.08
CA ARG A 95 16.54 -8.09 -1.99
C ARG A 95 15.72 -7.15 -1.11
N LEU A 96 14.39 -7.12 -1.26
CA LEU A 96 13.51 -6.33 -0.39
C LEU A 96 13.67 -6.72 1.09
N SER A 97 13.76 -8.03 1.38
CA SER A 97 13.99 -8.52 2.75
C SER A 97 15.33 -8.07 3.32
N GLN A 98 16.40 -8.07 2.51
CA GLN A 98 17.71 -7.56 2.93
C GLN A 98 17.65 -6.07 3.26
N ILE A 99 17.09 -5.24 2.37
CA ILE A 99 16.95 -3.80 2.59
C ILE A 99 16.12 -3.55 3.87
N ARG A 100 15.03 -4.30 4.06
CA ARG A 100 14.22 -4.19 5.28
C ARG A 100 15.00 -4.53 6.54
N LYS A 101 15.80 -5.60 6.54
CA LYS A 101 16.62 -5.98 7.70
C LYS A 101 17.68 -4.93 8.03
N THR A 102 18.26 -4.30 7.01
CA THR A 102 19.33 -3.31 7.17
C THR A 102 18.79 -1.92 7.55
N TYR A 103 17.70 -1.48 6.93
CA TYR A 103 17.23 -0.09 7.02
C TYR A 103 15.82 0.07 7.63
N GLY A 104 15.08 -1.02 7.82
CA GLY A 104 13.67 -1.01 8.26
C GLY A 104 13.47 -1.27 9.75
N THR A 105 14.54 -1.32 10.55
CA THR A 105 14.47 -1.70 11.99
C THR A 105 14.01 -0.57 12.90
N ILE A 106 14.05 0.68 12.44
CA ILE A 106 13.68 1.85 13.23
C ILE A 106 12.74 2.69 12.37
N TYR A 107 11.57 3.09 12.88
CA TYR A 107 10.63 3.93 12.14
C TYR A 107 11.04 5.41 12.18
N PRO A 108 10.54 6.23 11.23
CA PRO A 108 10.61 7.68 11.35
C PRO A 108 9.98 8.17 12.66
N ASP A 109 10.60 9.19 13.24
CA ASP A 109 10.21 9.77 14.54
C ASP A 109 8.73 10.24 14.56
N PHE A 110 8.22 10.84 13.48
CA PHE A 110 6.80 11.25 13.43
C PHE A 110 5.81 10.08 13.39
N LEU A 111 6.27 8.85 13.10
CA LEU A 111 5.47 7.63 13.20
C LEU A 111 5.65 6.92 14.56
N MET A 112 6.58 7.38 15.40
CA MET A 112 6.77 6.83 16.74
C MET A 112 5.77 7.47 17.72
N LYS A 113 5.18 6.64 18.58
CA LYS A 113 4.12 7.04 19.53
C LYS A 113 4.58 8.01 20.64
N ASN A 114 5.87 8.32 20.75
CA ASN A 114 6.41 9.12 21.85
C ASN A 114 6.80 10.53 21.38
N ASN A 115 6.12 11.53 21.92
CA ASN A 115 6.38 12.97 21.67
C ASN A 115 7.62 13.51 22.40
N SER A 116 8.51 12.66 22.90
CA SER A 116 9.48 13.02 23.95
C SER A 116 10.78 13.68 23.46
N TYR A 117 10.99 13.87 22.15
CA TYR A 117 12.21 14.48 21.60
C TYR A 117 11.89 15.53 20.52
N GLU A 118 12.73 16.56 20.35
CA GLU A 118 12.64 17.51 19.24
C GLU A 118 13.02 16.84 17.91
N SER A 119 12.20 17.02 16.86
CA SER A 119 12.48 16.35 15.56
C SER A 119 13.48 17.19 14.82
N GLN A 120 14.48 16.56 14.22
CA GLN A 120 15.37 17.25 13.30
C GLN A 120 14.81 17.29 11.86
N SER A 121 13.86 16.42 11.50
CA SER A 121 13.25 16.39 10.16
C SER A 121 12.14 17.44 9.99
N ILE A 122 12.01 17.99 8.78
CA ILE A 122 10.96 18.99 8.47
C ILE A 122 9.55 18.41 8.66
N VAL A 123 9.35 17.16 8.26
CA VAL A 123 8.07 16.45 8.41
C VAL A 123 7.75 16.26 9.89
N GLY A 124 8.72 15.86 10.70
CA GLY A 124 8.53 15.72 12.14
C GLY A 124 8.23 17.05 12.84
N LYS A 125 8.90 18.14 12.44
CA LYS A 125 8.60 19.49 12.95
C LYS A 125 7.17 19.93 12.61
N LEU A 126 6.76 19.78 11.35
CA LEU A 126 5.41 20.13 10.90
C LEU A 126 4.34 19.28 11.59
N TYR A 127 4.59 17.98 11.76
CA TYR A 127 3.68 17.09 12.46
C TYR A 127 3.47 17.53 13.91
N ARG A 128 4.55 17.84 14.64
CA ARG A 128 4.44 18.32 16.03
C ARG A 128 3.73 19.66 16.14
N GLN A 129 4.02 20.60 15.25
CA GLN A 129 3.30 21.88 15.18
C GLN A 129 1.80 21.68 14.92
N ALA A 130 1.44 20.74 14.03
CA ALA A 130 0.04 20.42 13.76
C ALA A 130 -0.66 19.79 14.99
N ILE A 131 0.03 18.90 15.72
CA ILE A 131 -0.49 18.30 16.96
C ILE A 131 -0.64 19.36 18.06
N GLU A 132 0.35 20.23 18.25
CA GLU A 132 0.29 21.32 19.22
C GLU A 132 -0.84 22.30 18.89
N TYR A 133 -0.98 22.69 17.61
CA TYR A 133 -2.08 23.53 17.16
C TYR A 133 -3.45 22.88 17.42
N ARG A 134 -3.57 21.57 17.15
CA ARG A 134 -4.80 20.82 17.44
C ARG A 134 -5.11 20.78 18.93
N ASN A 135 -4.12 20.52 19.77
CA ASN A 135 -4.29 20.45 21.23
C ASN A 135 -4.64 21.80 21.85
N THR A 136 -4.14 22.90 21.28
CA THR A 136 -4.43 24.27 21.74
C THR A 136 -5.74 24.83 21.19
N ASN A 137 -6.30 24.24 20.13
CA ASN A 137 -7.56 24.67 19.49
C ASN A 137 -8.57 23.49 19.36
N PRO A 138 -8.88 22.75 20.43
CA PRO A 138 -9.65 21.50 20.36
C PRO A 138 -11.08 21.68 19.80
N GLU A 139 -11.67 22.86 19.97
CA GLU A 139 -12.96 23.24 19.39
C GLU A 139 -12.99 23.22 17.86
N ARG A 140 -11.85 23.43 17.20
CA ARG A 140 -11.74 23.38 15.72
C ARG A 140 -11.72 21.96 15.17
N PHE A 141 -11.38 20.97 16.00
CA PHE A 141 -11.15 19.58 15.58
C PHE A 141 -12.13 18.59 16.22
N ARG A 142 -13.05 19.07 17.06
CA ARG A 142 -13.97 18.26 17.88
C ARG A 142 -14.86 17.29 17.06
N ASN A 143 -15.13 17.60 15.79
CA ASN A 143 -15.92 16.75 14.90
C ASN A 143 -15.09 15.73 14.09
N GLN A 144 -13.76 15.91 13.97
CA GLN A 144 -12.91 15.02 13.17
C GLN A 144 -12.45 13.77 13.96
N ASP A 145 -12.42 13.84 15.29
CA ASP A 145 -11.98 12.74 16.15
C ASP A 145 -13.01 11.61 16.30
N MET A 146 -14.29 11.93 16.12
CA MET A 146 -15.37 10.94 16.09
C MET A 146 -15.27 10.03 14.85
N ASP A 147 -14.82 10.56 13.71
CA ASP A 147 -14.76 9.83 12.43
C ASP A 147 -13.52 8.93 12.31
N LEU A 148 -12.39 9.31 12.92
CA LEU A 148 -11.16 8.50 12.94
C LEU A 148 -11.30 7.26 13.82
N HIS A 149 -11.95 7.38 14.99
CA HIS A 149 -12.21 6.21 15.84
C HIS A 149 -13.32 5.30 15.26
N ALA A 150 -14.37 5.87 14.64
CA ALA A 150 -15.43 5.08 14.01
C ALA A 150 -14.93 4.25 12.81
N ASN A 151 -13.98 4.77 12.01
CA ASN A 151 -13.44 4.05 10.85
C ASN A 151 -12.37 3.00 11.19
N THR A 152 -11.71 3.12 12.34
CA THR A 152 -10.68 2.15 12.76
C THR A 152 -11.30 0.86 13.30
N TYR A 153 -12.48 0.94 13.94
CA TYR A 153 -13.17 -0.25 14.46
C TYR A 153 -14.10 -0.95 13.44
N ASN A 154 -14.53 -0.26 12.38
CA ASN A 154 -15.41 -0.86 11.37
C ASN A 154 -14.67 -1.68 10.29
N ASN A 155 -13.35 -1.53 10.16
CA ASN A 155 -12.54 -2.31 9.20
C ASN A 155 -11.93 -3.60 9.79
N VAL A 156 -12.22 -3.93 11.06
CA VAL A 156 -11.83 -5.19 11.71
C VAL A 156 -13.09 -5.98 12.10
N ARG A 157 -14.05 -6.15 11.19
CA ARG A 157 -15.01 -7.25 11.27
C ARG A 157 -14.46 -8.45 10.51
N ILE A 158 -13.66 -9.20 11.26
CA ILE A 158 -13.30 -10.61 11.14
C ILE A 158 -14.29 -11.37 10.24
N PHE A 159 -13.78 -11.90 9.12
CA PHE A 159 -14.37 -13.04 8.44
C PHE A 159 -14.38 -14.22 9.42
N LYS A 160 -15.50 -14.39 10.13
CA LYS A 160 -15.79 -15.62 10.85
C LYS A 160 -16.31 -16.62 9.82
N ILE A 161 -15.41 -17.37 9.21
CA ILE A 161 -15.79 -18.57 8.46
C ILE A 161 -16.12 -19.63 9.50
N SER A 162 -17.41 -19.92 9.67
CA SER A 162 -17.85 -21.15 10.33
C SER A 162 -17.63 -22.30 9.36
N LEU A 163 -16.86 -23.31 9.79
CA LEU A 163 -16.89 -24.66 9.22
C LEU A 163 -18.11 -25.40 9.76
#